data_AF-A0A8S3B944-F1
#
_entry.id   AF-A0A8S3B944-F1
#
_cell.length_a   1.000
_cell.length_b   1.000
_cell.length_c   1.000
_cell.angle_alpha   90.00
_cell.angle_beta   90.00
_cell.angle_gamma   90.00
#
_symmetry.space_group_name_H-M   'P 1'
#
loop_
_entity.id
_entity.type
_entity.pdbx_description
1 polymer ?
#
loop_
_entity_poly.entity_id
_entity_poly.type
_entity_poly.pdbx_seq_one_letter_code
_entity_poly.pdbx_strand_id
1 'polypeptide(L)' 'MNEELRDALDRMYDAKIPNVWLKLSWESSTLGAWFTDLYARNEQYRSWLKLDKDSRPIAFWMTGFFNPQGFLTAMRQ' A
#
# COMPACT_ATOMS: atom_id res chain seq x y z
N MET A 1 -11.76 5.88 -25.83
CA MET A 1 -11.54 5.48 -24.43
C MET A 1 -10.73 4.20 -24.44
N ASN A 2 -9.53 4.19 -23.81
CA ASN A 2 -8.71 2.97 -23.73
C ASN A 2 -9.43 1.92 -22.86
N GLU A 3 -9.27 0.64 -23.20
CA GLU A 3 -9.87 -0.50 -22.52
C GLU A 3 -9.51 -0.55 -21.04
N GLU A 4 -8.25 -0.28 -20.69
CA GLU A 4 -7.81 -0.23 -19.28
C GLU A 4 -8.52 0.86 -18.47
N LEU A 5 -8.76 2.02 -19.07
CA LEU A 5 -9.47 3.12 -18.41
C LEU A 5 -10.96 2.80 -18.23
N ARG A 6 -11.56 2.09 -19.20
CA ARG A 6 -12.94 1.63 -19.09
C ARG A 6 -13.09 0.59 -17.97
N ASP A 7 -12.22 -0.42 -17.92
CA ASP A 7 -12.21 -1.41 -16.83
C ASP A 7 -12.02 -0.73 -15.47
N ALA A 8 -11.08 0.21 -15.35
CA ALA A 8 -10.87 0.93 -14.10
C ALA A 8 -12.14 1.67 -13.64
N LEU A 9 -12.82 2.38 -14.55
CA LEU A 9 -14.06 3.11 -14.23
C LEU A 9 -15.19 2.16 -13.82
N ASP A 10 -15.42 1.09 -14.59
CA ASP A 10 -16.48 0.10 -14.31
C ASP A 10 -16.24 -0.58 -12.95
N ARG A 11 -14.99 -0.93 -12.64
CA ARG A 11 -14.64 -1.54 -11.35
C ARG A 11 -14.78 -0.57 -10.19
N MET A 12 -14.39 0.69 -10.37
CA MET A 12 -14.57 1.72 -9.34
C MET A 12 -16.05 1.96 -9.05
N TYR A 13 -16.91 1.96 -10.08
CA TYR A 13 -18.36 2.06 -9.93
C TYR A 13 -18.92 0.89 -9.11
N ASP A 14 -18.43 -0.33 -9.37
CA ASP A 14 -18.75 -1.56 -8.62
C ASP A 14 -18.12 -1.64 -7.21
N ALA A 15 -17.44 -0.58 -6.74
CA ALA A 15 -16.65 -0.57 -5.50
C ALA A 15 -15.57 -1.68 -5.42
N LYS A 16 -15.05 -2.11 -6.58
CA LYS A 16 -13.96 -3.08 -6.73
C LYS A 16 -12.66 -2.39 -7.12
N ILE A 17 -11.56 -3.06 -6.85
CA ILE A 17 -10.22 -2.55 -7.18
C ILE A 17 -9.99 -2.75 -8.70
N PRO A 18 -9.56 -1.73 -9.44
CA PRO A 18 -9.09 -1.85 -10.83
C PRO A 18 -8.00 -2.91 -10.99
N ASN A 19 -8.09 -3.72 -12.06
CA ASN A 19 -7.13 -4.81 -12.30
C ASN A 19 -5.70 -4.30 -12.48
N VAL A 20 -5.55 -3.13 -13.12
CA VAL A 20 -4.24 -2.48 -13.30
C VAL A 20 -3.57 -2.13 -11.97
N TRP A 21 -4.34 -1.79 -10.93
CA TRP A 21 -3.79 -1.51 -9.60
C TRP A 21 -3.47 -2.80 -8.86
N LEU A 22 -4.29 -3.84 -8.99
CA LEU A 22 -4.02 -5.16 -8.37
C LEU A 22 -2.69 -5.75 -8.83
N LYS A 23 -2.32 -5.58 -10.10
CA LYS A 23 -1.01 -6.02 -10.63
C LYS A 23 0.20 -5.47 -9.85
N LEU A 24 0.04 -4.32 -9.20
CA LEU A 24 1.10 -3.61 -8.47
C LEU A 24 0.82 -3.53 -6.96
N SER A 25 -0.30 -4.06 -6.50
CA SER A 25 -0.75 -3.92 -5.11
C SER A 25 -1.19 -5.25 -4.52
N TRP A 26 -2.26 -5.26 -3.71
CA TRP A 26 -2.77 -6.41 -2.97
C TRP A 26 -4.29 -6.50 -3.11
N GLU A 27 -4.83 -7.68 -2.87
CA GLU A 27 -6.27 -7.90 -2.80
C GLU A 27 -6.85 -7.29 -1.52
N SER A 28 -8.05 -6.73 -1.62
CA SER A 28 -8.84 -6.24 -0.50
C SER A 28 -10.33 -6.41 -0.79
N SER A 29 -11.15 -6.34 0.25
CA SER A 29 -12.59 -6.66 0.17
C SER A 29 -13.38 -5.65 -0.67
N THR A 30 -12.98 -4.39 -0.65
CA THR A 30 -13.63 -3.29 -1.38
C THR A 30 -12.59 -2.25 -1.78
N LEU A 31 -12.93 -1.41 -2.74
CA LEU A 31 -12.12 -0.24 -3.10
C LEU A 31 -11.89 0.70 -1.90
N GLY A 32 -12.89 0.88 -1.04
CA GLY A 32 -12.77 1.73 0.16
C GLY A 32 -11.79 1.17 1.19
N ALA A 33 -11.84 -0.14 1.44
CA ALA A 33 -10.88 -0.81 2.31
C ALA A 33 -9.45 -0.75 1.72
N TRP A 34 -9.31 -1.03 0.42
CA TRP A 34 -8.03 -0.93 -0.28
C TRP A 34 -7.41 0.47 -0.17
N PHE A 35 -8.22 1.52 -0.38
CA PHE A 35 -7.74 2.90 -0.29
C PHE A 35 -7.36 3.29 1.14
N THR A 36 -8.13 2.85 2.13
CA THR A 36 -7.83 3.08 3.55
C THR A 36 -6.48 2.44 3.92
N ASP A 37 -6.26 1.20 3.49
CA ASP A 37 -4.98 0.50 3.70
C ASP A 37 -3.84 1.22 2.98
N LEU A 38 -4.04 1.63 1.73
CA LEU A 38 -3.04 2.37 0.95
C LEU A 38 -2.64 3.67 1.66
N TYR A 39 -3.63 4.42 2.16
CA TYR A 39 -3.41 5.66 2.88
C TYR A 39 -2.62 5.41 4.19
N ALA A 40 -3.02 4.41 4.98
CA ALA A 40 -2.35 4.07 6.22
C ALA A 40 -0.88 3.63 5.99
N ARG A 41 -0.62 2.83 4.95
CA ARG A 41 0.74 2.43 4.55
C ARG A 41 1.58 3.64 4.15
N ASN A 42 1.01 4.56 3.37
CA ASN A 42 1.68 5.78 2.97
C ASN A 42 2.00 6.68 4.18
N GLU A 43 1.07 6.87 5.11
CA GLU A 43 1.30 7.65 6.32
C GLU A 43 2.42 7.07 7.19
N GLN A 44 2.50 5.74 7.32
CA GLN A 44 3.63 5.08 7.96
C GLN A 44 4.96 5.52 7.33
N TYR A 45 5.13 5.34 6.00
CA TYR A 45 6.38 5.68 5.33
C TYR A 45 6.71 7.17 5.41
N ARG A 46 5.70 8.04 5.26
CA ARG A 46 5.88 9.49 5.38
C ARG A 46 6.28 9.91 6.79
N SER A 47 5.77 9.24 7.83
CA SER A 47 6.17 9.52 9.21
C SER A 47 7.66 9.25 9.42
N TRP A 48 8.20 8.19 8.81
CA TRP A 48 9.62 7.84 8.93
C TRP A 48 10.53 8.81 8.20
N LEU A 49 10.10 9.32 7.04
CA LEU A 49 10.84 10.34 6.29
C LEU A 49 10.92 11.68 7.03
N LYS A 50 10.02 11.94 7.97
CA LYS A 50 9.99 13.17 8.78
C LYS A 50 10.82 13.07 10.06
N LEU A 51 11.34 11.88 10.40
CA LEU A 51 12.21 11.73 11.57
C LEU A 51 13.55 12.40 11.30
N ASP A 52 14.12 13.01 12.35
CA ASP A 52 15.50 13.48 12.31
C ASP A 52 16.45 12.32 12.02
N LYS A 53 17.60 12.59 11.39
CA LYS A 53 18.54 11.55 10.94
C LYS A 53 19.02 10.61 12.05
N ASP A 54 19.04 11.09 13.29
CA ASP A 54 19.46 10.31 14.46
C ASP A 54 18.29 9.59 15.15
N SER A 55 17.05 9.82 14.70
CA SER A 55 15.83 9.21 15.22
C SER A 55 15.39 8.03 14.34
N ARG A 56 15.01 6.92 14.97
CA ARG A 56 14.50 5.72 14.30
C ARG A 56 13.06 5.44 14.73
N PRO A 57 12.22 4.84 13.87
CA PRO A 57 10.91 4.36 14.28
C PRO A 57 11.05 3.35 15.43
N ILE A 58 10.29 3.54 16.51
CA ILE A 58 10.30 2.67 17.70
C ILE A 58 9.43 1.42 17.54
N ALA A 59 8.52 1.44 16.56
CA ALA A 59 7.63 0.34 16.23
C ALA A 59 7.34 0.35 14.72
N PHE A 60 7.11 -0.83 14.15
CA PHE A 60 6.82 -1.02 12.74
C PHE A 60 5.50 -1.79 12.58
N TRP A 61 4.59 -1.28 11.73
CA TRP A 61 3.39 -2.04 11.37
C TRP A 61 3.75 -3.04 10.27
N MET A 62 4.02 -4.28 10.69
CA MET A 62 4.58 -5.31 9.83
C MET A 62 3.72 -5.64 8.60
N THR A 63 2.40 -5.68 8.73
CA THR A 63 1.49 -5.94 7.61
C THR A 63 1.29 -4.71 6.71
N GLY A 64 1.79 -3.54 7.11
CA GLY A 64 1.84 -2.35 6.27
C GLY A 64 2.97 -2.37 5.24
N PHE A 65 3.98 -3.24 5.42
CA PHE A 65 5.03 -3.42 4.42
C PHE A 65 4.51 -4.12 3.17
N PHE A 66 5.04 -3.71 2.02
CA PHE A 66 4.83 -4.46 0.79
C PHE A 66 5.66 -5.76 0.76
N ASN A 67 6.86 -5.74 1.35
CA ASN A 67 7.74 -6.91 1.49
C ASN A 67 8.27 -7.02 2.94
N PRO A 68 7.47 -7.55 3.89
CA PRO A 68 7.90 -7.70 5.28
C PRO A 68 9.08 -8.68 5.44
N GLN A 69 9.21 -9.69 4.57
CA GLN A 69 10.32 -10.64 4.61
C GLN A 69 11.66 -9.98 4.26
N GLY A 70 11.67 -9.09 3.26
CA GLY A 70 12.84 -8.29 2.91
C GLY A 70 13.30 -7.42 4.08
N PHE A 71 12.35 -6.81 4.80
CA PHE A 71 12.66 -6.05 6.02
C PHE A 71 13.30 -6.93 7.11
N LEU A 72 12.72 -8.08 7.43
CA LEU A 72 13.29 -9.00 8.42
C LEU A 72 14.68 -9.52 8.01
N THR A 73 14.91 -9.70 6.71
CA THR A 73 16.21 -10.11 6.18
C THR A 73 17.25 -9.00 6.36
N ALA A 74 16.88 -7.74 6.06
CA ALA A 74 17.76 -6.58 6.28
C ALA A 74 18.10 -6.38 7.77
N MET A 75 17.17 -6.66 8.69
CA MET A 75 17.41 -6.57 10.13
C MET A 75 18.40 -7.62 10.66
N ARG A 76 18.65 -8.70 9.92
CA ARG A 76 19.58 -9.78 10.30
C ARG A 76 21.01 -9.56 9.79
N GLN A 77 21.22 -8.66 8.84
CA GLN A 77 22.50 -8.35 8.22
C GLN A 77 23.25 -7.27 9.00
#